data_AF-A0AAW2YYQ9-F1
#
_entry.id   AF-A0AAW2YYQ9-F1
#
_cell.length_a   1.000
_cell.length_b   1.000
_cell.length_c   1.000
_cell.angle_alpha   90.00
_cell.angle_beta   90.00
_cell.angle_gamma   90.00
#
_symmetry.space_group_name_H-M   'P 1'
#
loop_
_entity.id
_entity.type
_entity.pdbx_description
1 polymer ?
#
loop_
_entity_poly.entity_id
_entity_poly.type
_entity_poly.pdbx_seq_one_letter_code
_entity_poly.pdbx_strand_id
1 'polypeptide(L)'
;MNHRSDHKLLNWWAKYCEGNQEYEEAIMLYTECNDFLSQVRLYCYIGSLKKAAEVVIKSNDKAAAYHLAKQLEIAGKFQHAISYFKQAQAYQHAIRLAKEKDLLSDV
;
A
#
# COMPACT_ATOMS: atom_id res chain seq x y z
N MET A 1 -30.43 -6.61 1.19
CA MET A 1 -29.16 -6.93 0.48
C MET A 1 -28.05 -7.08 1.51
N ASN A 2 -27.44 -8.25 1.60
CA ASN A 2 -26.40 -8.58 2.59
C ASN A 2 -25.03 -8.11 2.07
N HIS A 3 -24.74 -6.81 2.16
CA HIS A 3 -23.49 -6.21 1.65
C HIS A 3 -22.20 -6.91 2.12
N ARG A 4 -22.15 -7.57 3.28
CA ARG A 4 -20.95 -8.27 3.75
C ARG A 4 -20.60 -9.55 2.98
N SER A 5 -21.58 -10.22 2.40
CA SER A 5 -21.35 -11.45 1.62
C SER A 5 -20.70 -11.12 0.29
N ASP A 6 -21.06 -9.97 -0.28
CA ASP A 6 -20.56 -9.51 -1.58
C ASP A 6 -19.08 -9.13 -1.51
N HIS A 7 -18.62 -8.44 -0.44
CA HIS A 7 -17.19 -8.08 -0.29
C HIS A 7 -16.27 -9.30 -0.20
N LYS A 8 -16.70 -10.37 0.49
CA LYS A 8 -15.89 -11.60 0.60
C LYS A 8 -15.80 -12.32 -0.74
N LEU A 9 -16.90 -12.35 -1.49
CA LEU A 9 -16.93 -12.94 -2.83
C LEU A 9 -16.04 -12.14 -3.80
N LEU A 10 -16.17 -10.82 -3.80
CA LEU A 10 -15.33 -9.92 -4.61
C LEU A 10 -13.85 -10.08 -4.26
N ASN A 11 -13.50 -10.19 -2.98
CA ASN A 11 -12.11 -10.41 -2.56
C ASN A 11 -11.56 -11.77 -3.03
N TRP A 12 -12.38 -12.83 -2.96
CA TRP A 12 -12.00 -14.14 -3.49
C TRP A 12 -11.79 -14.10 -5.00
N TRP A 13 -12.69 -13.43 -5.73
CA TRP A 13 -12.58 -13.29 -7.19
C TRP A 13 -11.37 -12.43 -7.57
N ALA A 14 -11.10 -11.35 -6.86
CA ALA A 14 -9.91 -10.53 -7.07
C ALA A 14 -8.61 -11.35 -6.94
N LYS A 15 -8.52 -12.21 -5.93
CA LYS A 15 -7.39 -13.13 -5.75
C LYS A 15 -7.27 -14.16 -6.87
N TYR A 16 -8.39 -14.63 -7.40
CA TYR A 16 -8.41 -15.54 -8.55
C TYR A 16 -7.86 -14.84 -9.81
N CYS A 17 -8.34 -13.63 -10.12
CA CYS A 17 -7.83 -12.81 -11.23
C CYS A 17 -6.34 -12.48 -11.05
N GLU A 18 -5.90 -12.12 -9.83
CA GLU A 18 -4.48 -11.87 -9.52
C GLU A 18 -3.61 -13.10 -9.82
N GLY A 19 -4.08 -14.30 -9.46
CA GLY A 19 -3.41 -15.57 -9.75
C GLY A 19 -3.32 -15.89 -11.26
N ASN A 20 -4.30 -15.44 -12.03
CA ASN A 20 -4.33 -15.57 -13.49
C ASN A 20 -3.60 -14.43 -14.23
N GLN A 21 -2.96 -13.51 -13.50
CA GLN A 21 -2.29 -12.33 -14.04
C GLN A 21 -3.22 -11.30 -14.70
N GLU A 22 -4.52 -11.37 -14.39
CA GLU A 22 -5.54 -10.41 -14.81
C GLU A 22 -5.56 -9.22 -13.84
N TYR A 23 -4.48 -8.43 -13.86
CA TYR A 23 -4.22 -7.45 -12.81
C TYR A 23 -5.16 -6.26 -12.81
N GLU A 24 -5.57 -5.77 -13.97
CA GLU A 24 -6.55 -4.68 -14.07
C GLU A 24 -7.89 -5.08 -13.42
N GLU A 25 -8.38 -6.29 -13.72
CA GLU A 25 -9.62 -6.83 -13.16
C GLU A 25 -9.51 -7.01 -11.65
N ALA A 26 -8.39 -7.58 -11.17
CA ALA A 26 -8.12 -7.74 -9.75
C ALA A 26 -8.14 -6.39 -9.01
N ILE A 27 -7.55 -5.35 -9.59
CA ILE A 27 -7.55 -4.00 -9.02
C ILE A 27 -8.97 -3.43 -8.93
N MET A 28 -9.81 -3.61 -9.95
CA MET A 28 -11.20 -3.14 -9.93
C MET A 28 -11.98 -3.84 -8.81
N LEU A 29 -11.87 -5.16 -8.71
CA LEU A 29 -12.53 -5.95 -7.66
C LEU A 29 -12.05 -5.57 -6.25
N TYR A 30 -10.74 -5.36 -6.07
CA TYR A 30 -10.22 -4.86 -4.79
C TYR A 30 -10.69 -3.44 -4.47
N THR A 31 -10.99 -2.62 -5.48
CA THR A 31 -11.57 -1.28 -5.30
C THR A 31 -13.00 -1.39 -4.80
N GLU A 32 -13.82 -2.22 -5.43
CA GLU A 32 -15.22 -2.43 -5.03
C GLU A 32 -15.33 -2.98 -3.60
N CYS A 33 -14.43 -3.90 -3.20
CA CYS A 33 -14.45 -4.44 -1.85
C CYS A 33 -13.67 -3.62 -0.81
N ASN A 34 -13.12 -2.45 -1.18
CA ASN A 34 -12.28 -1.60 -0.33
C ASN A 34 -11.05 -2.30 0.28
N ASP A 35 -10.48 -3.29 -0.42
CA ASP A 35 -9.22 -3.93 -0.02
C ASP A 35 -8.02 -3.12 -0.53
N PHE A 36 -7.77 -1.99 0.14
CA PHE A 36 -6.70 -1.06 -0.24
C PHE A 36 -5.30 -1.65 -0.06
N LEU A 37 -5.11 -2.56 0.91
CA LEU A 37 -3.84 -3.22 1.12
C LEU A 37 -3.49 -4.10 -0.10
N SER A 38 -4.43 -4.91 -0.57
CA SER A 38 -4.21 -5.76 -1.75
C SER A 38 -3.99 -4.94 -3.01
N GLN A 39 -4.74 -3.84 -3.21
CA GLN A 39 -4.46 -2.90 -4.32
C GLN A 39 -3.03 -2.36 -4.28
N VAL A 40 -2.58 -1.86 -3.12
CA VAL A 40 -1.22 -1.30 -2.98
C VAL A 40 -0.16 -2.36 -3.20
N ARG A 41 -0.36 -3.58 -2.69
CA ARG A 41 0.55 -4.71 -2.92
C ARG A 41 0.67 -5.01 -4.41
N LEU A 42 -0.46 -5.09 -5.12
CA LEU A 42 -0.49 -5.39 -6.54
C LEU A 42 0.12 -4.26 -7.38
N TYR A 43 -0.19 -3.00 -7.09
CA TYR A 43 0.46 -1.86 -7.75
C TYR A 43 1.97 -1.80 -7.50
N CYS A 44 2.43 -2.14 -6.30
CA CYS A 44 3.87 -2.24 -6.02
C CYS A 44 4.52 -3.37 -6.83
N TYR A 45 3.85 -4.53 -6.92
CA TYR A 45 4.34 -5.69 -7.70
C TYR A 45 4.49 -5.35 -9.19
N ILE A 46 3.51 -4.66 -9.78
CA ILE A 46 3.55 -4.23 -11.19
C ILE A 46 4.56 -3.07 -11.41
N GLY A 47 5.16 -2.54 -10.35
CA GLY A 47 6.14 -1.44 -10.41
C GLY A 47 5.50 -0.04 -10.47
N SER A 48 4.19 0.07 -10.33
CA SER A 48 3.45 1.33 -10.39
C SER A 48 3.33 1.99 -9.00
N LEU A 49 4.47 2.41 -8.43
CA LEU A 49 4.53 3.06 -7.11
C LEU A 49 3.71 4.36 -7.01
N LYS A 50 3.52 5.08 -8.13
CA LYS A 50 2.70 6.30 -8.18
C LYS A 50 1.23 5.99 -7.89
N LYS A 51 0.65 5.00 -8.58
CA LYS A 51 -0.73 4.55 -8.32
C LYS A 51 -0.89 3.98 -6.91
N ALA A 52 0.10 3.24 -6.41
CA ALA A 52 0.10 2.77 -5.02
C ALA A 52 0.01 3.94 -4.02
N ALA A 53 0.80 5.00 -4.23
CA ALA A 53 0.74 6.22 -3.42
C ALA A 53 -0.63 6.91 -3.48
N GLU A 54 -1.24 7.02 -4.66
CA GLU A 54 -2.58 7.59 -4.81
C GLU A 54 -3.64 6.82 -4.01
N VAL A 55 -3.58 5.48 -4.03
CA VAL A 55 -4.48 4.63 -3.23
C VAL A 55 -4.29 4.91 -1.74
N VAL A 56 -3.04 4.95 -1.25
CA VAL A 56 -2.75 5.24 0.17
C VAL A 56 -3.25 6.62 0.59
N ILE A 57 -3.06 7.64 -0.25
CA ILE A 57 -3.49 9.02 0.04
C ILE A 57 -5.02 9.10 0.10
N LYS A 58 -5.72 8.46 -0.84
CA LYS A 58 -7.19 8.49 -0.92
C LYS A 58 -7.86 7.66 0.17
N SER A 59 -7.33 6.48 0.49
CA SER A 59 -7.93 5.58 1.48
C SER A 59 -7.55 5.93 2.91
N ASN A 60 -6.38 6.55 3.11
CA ASN A 60 -5.75 6.75 4.41
C ASN A 60 -5.62 5.44 5.23
N ASP A 61 -5.51 4.29 4.53
CA ASP A 61 -5.38 3.00 5.17
C ASP A 61 -3.95 2.78 5.70
N LYS A 62 -3.86 2.45 7.00
CA LYS A 62 -2.57 2.32 7.69
C LYS A 62 -1.74 1.13 7.19
N ALA A 63 -2.38 0.01 6.88
CA ALA A 63 -1.69 -1.19 6.42
C ALA A 63 -1.13 -0.98 5.00
N ALA A 64 -1.93 -0.35 4.13
CA ALA A 64 -1.53 0.05 2.80
C ALA A 64 -0.37 1.06 2.84
N ALA A 65 -0.45 2.08 3.70
CA ALA A 65 0.63 3.04 3.92
C ALA A 65 1.92 2.37 4.38
N TYR A 66 1.83 1.42 5.33
CA TYR A 66 2.97 0.67 5.81
C TYR A 66 3.63 -0.16 4.70
N HIS A 67 2.83 -0.87 3.91
CA HIS A 67 3.34 -1.67 2.80
C HIS A 67 4.09 -0.81 1.78
N LEU A 68 3.50 0.33 1.37
CA LEU A 68 4.16 1.26 0.47
C LEU A 68 5.46 1.81 1.07
N ALA A 69 5.47 2.16 2.36
CA ALA A 69 6.67 2.63 3.05
C ALA A 69 7.81 1.60 2.99
N LYS A 70 7.52 0.32 3.24
CA LYS A 70 8.51 -0.77 3.12
C LYS A 70 9.03 -0.91 1.69
N GLN A 71 8.17 -0.81 0.69
CA GLN A 71 8.60 -0.87 -0.72
C GLN A 71 9.51 0.31 -1.10
N LEU A 72 9.19 1.52 -0.61
CA LEU A 72 10.02 2.70 -0.81
C LEU A 72 11.37 2.60 -0.07
N GLU A 73 11.38 2.01 1.12
CA GLU A 73 12.60 1.72 1.88
C GLU A 73 13.53 0.78 1.10
N ILE A 74 13.00 -0.32 0.55
CA ILE A 74 13.74 -1.26 -0.30
C ILE A 74 14.25 -0.57 -1.58
N ALA A 75 13.43 0.30 -2.17
CA ALA A 75 13.80 1.08 -3.35
C ALA A 75 14.77 2.25 -3.07
N GLY A 76 15.24 2.43 -1.82
CA GLY A 76 16.17 3.50 -1.43
C GLY A 76 15.55 4.90 -1.33
N LYS A 77 14.22 5.03 -1.43
CA LYS A 77 13.49 6.30 -1.37
C LYS A 77 13.15 6.68 0.08
N PHE A 78 14.19 6.84 0.90
CA PHE A 78 14.07 6.92 2.37
C PHE A 78 13.19 8.07 2.87
N GLN A 79 13.26 9.27 2.27
CA GLN A 79 12.40 10.40 2.64
C GLN A 79 10.91 10.07 2.50
N HIS A 80 10.53 9.51 1.35
CA HIS A 80 9.15 9.11 1.08
C HIS A 80 8.73 7.97 2.01
N ALA A 81 9.61 6.99 2.25
CA ALA A 81 9.35 5.90 3.19
C ALA A 81 9.06 6.42 4.61
N ILE A 82 9.83 7.39 5.13
CA ILE A 82 9.60 8.02 6.44
C ILE A 82 8.21 8.66 6.51
N SER A 83 7.82 9.42 5.49
CA SER A 83 6.51 10.08 5.43
C SER A 83 5.36 9.07 5.48
N TYR A 84 5.46 7.98 4.71
CA TYR A 84 4.44 6.92 4.73
C TYR A 84 4.47 6.08 6.01
N PHE A 85 5.62 5.87 6.65
CA PHE A 85 5.67 5.25 7.98
C PHE A 85 4.99 6.11 9.04
N LYS A 86 5.13 7.44 8.97
CA LYS A 86 4.40 8.36 9.86
C LYS A 86 2.88 8.28 9.61
N GLN A 87 2.44 8.25 8.34
CA GLN A 87 1.03 8.08 8.00
C GLN A 87 0.47 6.74 8.50
N ALA A 88 1.26 5.66 8.42
CA ALA A 88 0.93 4.36 8.97
C ALA A 88 0.96 4.29 10.51
N GLN A 89 1.36 5.36 11.20
CA GLN A 89 1.63 5.40 12.64
C GLN A 89 2.75 4.44 13.10
N ALA A 90 3.61 4.03 12.18
CA ALA A 90 4.78 3.18 12.41
C ALA A 90 6.01 4.03 12.81
N TYR A 91 5.87 4.82 13.88
CA TYR A 91 6.88 5.80 14.28
C TYR A 91 8.26 5.18 14.58
N GLN A 92 8.31 3.98 15.15
CA GLN A 92 9.58 3.28 15.39
C GLN A 92 10.37 3.04 14.10
N HIS A 93 9.68 2.65 13.02
CA HIS A 93 10.30 2.49 11.71
C HIS A 93 10.75 3.83 11.13
N ALA A 94 9.92 4.87 11.24
CA ALA A 94 10.26 6.21 10.78
C ALA A 94 11.50 6.78 11.50
N ILE A 95 11.57 6.64 12.83
CA ILE A 95 12.70 7.12 13.65
C ILE A 95 13.97 6.35 13.32
N ARG A 96 13.90 5.01 13.23
CA ARG A 96 15.05 4.18 12.86
C ARG A 96 15.61 4.63 11.51
N LEU A 97 14.74 4.78 10.50
CA LEU A 97 15.16 5.14 9.16
C LEU A 97 15.72 6.57 9.08
N ALA A 98 15.16 7.51 9.84
CA ALA A 98 15.67 8.88 9.92
C ALA A 98 17.07 8.93 10.55
N LYS A 99 17.31 8.13 11.60
CA LYS A 99 18.63 8.02 12.26
C LYS A 99 19.67 7.37 11.36
N GLU A 100 19.35 6.25 10.72
CA GLU A 100 20.28 5.48 9.86
C GLU A 100 20.79 6.25 8.64
N LYS A 101 20.07 7.30 8.24
CA LYS A 101 20.37 8.04 7.01
C LYS A 101 20.84 9.47 7.26
N ASP A 102 21.10 9.82 8.53
CA ASP A 102 21.47 11.18 8.96
C ASP A 102 20.47 12.26 8.49
N LEU A 103 19.23 11.88 8.17
CA LEU A 103 18.16 12.81 7.78
C LEU A 103 17.65 13.69 8.92
N LEU A 104 18.27 13.58 10.09
CA LEU A 104 18.01 14.41 11.27
C LEU A 104 18.90 15.67 11.30
N SER A 105 19.78 15.90 10.32
CA SER A 105 20.73 17.03 10.34
C SER A 105 20.21 18.38 9.81
N ASP A 106 19.02 18.45 9.21
CA ASP A 106 18.56 19.69 8.53
C ASP A 106 17.29 20.28 9.16
N VAL A 107 17.32 20.56 10.47
CA VAL A 107 16.38 21.48 11.15
C VAL A 107 17.15 22.47 12.01
#